data_AF-A0AAW8R987-F1
#
_entry.id   AF-A0AAW8R987-F1
#
_cell.length_a   1.000
_cell.length_b   1.000
_cell.length_c   1.000
_cell.angle_alpha   90.00
_cell.angle_beta   90.00
_cell.angle_gamma   90.00
#
_symmetry.space_group_name_H-M   'P 1'
#
loop_
_entity.id
_entity.type
_entity.pdbx_description
1 polymer ?
#
loop_
_entity_poly.entity_id
_entity_poly.type
_entity_poly.pdbx_seq_one_letter_code
_entity_poly.pdbx_strand_id
1 'polypeptide(L)'
;MFMLGLIGLLIIIMGIQLKRGKWYGIIAGNTFKDKPMEVQKKGAKGASNIAFIVGGFLIIVYMFILLNINIRPVIIIFLISVCLFSAYSIYRYLKHFIKYGE
;
A
#
# COMPACT_ATOMS: atom_id res chain seq x y z
N MET A 1 -9.68 -15.24 14.13
CA MET A 1 -9.73 -15.51 12.67
C MET A 1 -10.60 -14.49 11.93
N PHE A 2 -11.84 -14.24 12.36
CA PHE A 2 -12.72 -13.21 11.79
C PHE A 2 -12.10 -11.80 11.73
N MET A 3 -11.27 -11.44 12.73
CA MET A 3 -10.51 -10.18 12.78
C MET A 3 -9.67 -9.92 11.52
N LEU A 4 -9.13 -10.95 10.86
CA LEU A 4 -8.19 -10.77 9.74
C LEU A 4 -8.90 -10.26 8.48
N GLY A 5 -10.08 -10.83 8.17
CA GLY A 5 -10.96 -10.32 7.12
C GLY A 5 -11.52 -8.94 7.45
N LEU A 6 -11.86 -8.69 8.72
CA LEU A 6 -12.38 -7.39 9.16
C LEU A 6 -11.33 -6.27 9.05
N ILE A 7 -10.08 -6.54 9.44
CA ILE A 7 -8.94 -5.63 9.24
C ILE A 7 -8.71 -5.39 7.74
N GLY A 8 -8.74 -6.43 6.91
CA GLY A 8 -8.60 -6.29 5.46
C GLY A 8 -9.65 -5.35 4.85
N LEU A 9 -10.90 -5.50 5.26
CA LEU A 9 -12.02 -4.63 4.89
C LEU A 9 -11.81 -3.18 5.34
N LEU A 10 -11.40 -2.96 6.59
CA LEU A 10 -11.12 -1.61 7.09
C LEU A 10 -10.01 -0.92 6.30
N ILE A 11 -8.94 -1.64 5.95
CA ILE A 11 -7.85 -1.10 5.14
C ILE A 11 -8.33 -0.73 3.72
N ILE A 12 -9.19 -1.55 3.10
CA ILE A 12 -9.81 -1.23 1.81
C ILE A 12 -10.69 0.03 1.92
N ILE A 13 -11.50 0.12 2.97
CA ILE A 13 -12.35 1.31 3.22
C ILE A 13 -11.47 2.55 3.37
N MET A 14 -10.38 2.48 4.13
CA MET A 14 -9.41 3.57 4.20
C MET A 14 -8.89 3.93 2.81
N GLY A 15 -8.45 2.95 2.02
CA GLY A 15 -8.01 3.15 0.64
C GLY A 15 -9.03 3.89 -0.24
N ILE A 16 -10.32 3.58 -0.10
CA ILE A 16 -11.42 4.29 -0.78
C ILE A 16 -11.53 5.74 -0.30
N GLN A 17 -11.50 5.97 1.02
CA GLN A 17 -11.58 7.32 1.57
C GLN A 17 -10.42 8.19 1.08
N LEU A 18 -9.22 7.63 0.97
CA LEU A 18 -8.08 8.31 0.38
C LEU A 18 -8.37 8.71 -1.06
N LYS A 19 -8.83 7.80 -1.93
CA LYS A 19 -9.22 8.17 -3.31
C LYS A 19 -10.27 9.26 -3.41
N ARG A 20 -11.16 9.38 -2.42
CA ARG A 20 -12.22 10.40 -2.35
C ARG A 20 -11.72 11.78 -1.93
N GLY A 21 -10.42 11.97 -1.72
CA GLY A 21 -9.87 13.25 -1.26
C GLY A 21 -9.97 13.49 0.23
N LYS A 22 -10.47 12.50 0.98
CA LYS A 22 -10.42 12.55 2.43
C LYS A 22 -8.96 12.28 2.84
N TRP A 23 -8.44 13.15 3.71
CA TRP A 23 -7.16 12.97 4.41
C TRP A 23 -5.92 13.14 3.53
N TYR A 24 -6.06 13.75 2.34
CA TYR A 24 -4.95 14.15 1.48
C TYR A 24 -3.88 14.97 2.20
N GLY A 25 -4.30 15.92 3.04
CA GLY A 25 -3.39 16.76 3.81
C GLY A 25 -2.54 15.95 4.80
N ILE A 26 -3.13 14.95 5.46
CA ILE A 26 -2.43 14.10 6.43
C ILE A 26 -1.40 13.22 5.71
N ILE A 27 -1.80 12.57 4.62
CA ILE A 27 -0.93 11.63 3.88
C ILE A 27 0.22 12.32 3.16
N ALA A 28 0.01 13.55 2.68
CA ALA A 28 1.04 14.31 2.02
C ALA A 28 2.04 14.98 3.00
N GLY A 29 1.85 14.79 4.31
CA GLY A 29 2.59 15.51 5.34
C GLY A 29 2.37 17.01 5.24
N ASN A 30 1.17 17.43 4.83
CA ASN A 30 0.82 18.80 4.52
C ASN A 30 0.04 19.46 5.67
N THR A 31 0.58 19.36 6.88
CA THR A 31 -0.02 19.90 8.11
C THR A 31 -0.25 21.41 8.04
N PHE A 32 0.57 22.13 7.25
CA PHE A 32 0.53 23.58 7.10
C PHE A 32 -0.09 24.08 5.79
N LYS A 33 -0.63 23.17 4.95
CA LYS A 33 -1.25 23.45 3.63
C LYS A 33 -0.30 23.96 2.53
N ASP A 34 1.01 23.95 2.74
CA ASP A 34 2.02 24.49 1.82
C ASP A 34 2.14 23.72 0.49
N LYS A 35 1.75 22.44 0.44
CA LYS A 35 1.94 21.61 -0.77
C LYS A 35 0.79 21.77 -1.77
N PRO A 36 1.08 21.86 -3.09
CA PRO A 36 0.07 21.88 -4.14
C PRO A 36 -0.86 20.66 -4.08
N MET A 37 -2.15 20.86 -4.38
CA MET A 37 -3.18 19.81 -4.33
C MET A 37 -2.83 18.61 -5.23
N GLU A 38 -2.11 18.81 -6.34
CA GLU A 38 -1.67 17.74 -7.25
C GLU A 38 -0.67 16.79 -6.60
N VAL A 39 0.29 17.32 -5.83
CA VAL A 39 1.27 16.52 -5.09
C VAL A 39 0.57 15.68 -4.02
N GLN A 40 -0.42 16.28 -3.35
CA GLN A 40 -1.23 15.58 -2.34
C GLN A 40 -2.07 14.45 -2.96
N LYS A 41 -2.73 14.71 -4.09
CA LYS A 41 -3.48 13.69 -4.86
C LYS A 41 -2.59 12.54 -5.29
N LYS A 42 -1.36 12.81 -5.74
CA LYS A 42 -0.40 11.78 -6.16
C LYS A 42 0.02 10.89 -4.98
N GLY A 43 0.37 11.49 -3.85
CA GLY A 43 0.73 10.75 -2.62
C GLY A 43 -0.42 9.88 -2.11
N ALA A 44 -1.63 10.45 -2.05
CA ALA A 44 -2.80 9.71 -1.60
C ALA A 44 -3.27 8.62 -2.57
N LYS A 45 -3.09 8.79 -3.89
CA LYS A 45 -3.29 7.72 -4.87
C LYS A 45 -2.31 6.56 -4.65
N GLY A 46 -1.05 6.86 -4.34
CA GLY A 46 -0.05 5.87 -3.96
C GLY A 46 -0.45 5.10 -2.70
N ALA A 47 -0.76 5.81 -1.61
CA ALA A 47 -1.20 5.21 -0.35
C ALA A 47 -2.49 4.40 -0.49
N SER A 48 -3.46 4.88 -1.29
CA SER A 48 -4.70 4.17 -1.61
C SER A 48 -4.43 2.85 -2.34
N ASN A 49 -3.55 2.86 -3.33
CA ASN A 49 -3.18 1.64 -4.06
C ASN A 49 -2.51 0.62 -3.14
N ILE A 50 -1.62 1.06 -2.24
CA ILE A 50 -0.99 0.18 -1.23
C ILE A 50 -2.07 -0.42 -0.31
N ALA A 51 -3.01 0.41 0.17
CA ALA A 51 -4.11 -0.06 1.00
C ALA A 51 -4.97 -1.12 0.29
N PHE A 52 -5.26 -0.96 -1.00
CA PHE A 52 -5.98 -1.99 -1.75
C PHE A 52 -5.18 -3.30 -1.90
N ILE A 53 -3.88 -3.22 -2.15
CA ILE A 53 -3.01 -4.40 -2.26
C ILE A 53 -2.95 -5.15 -0.93
N VAL A 54 -2.66 -4.44 0.17
CA VAL A 54 -2.52 -5.04 1.51
C VAL A 54 -3.87 -5.56 2.02
N GLY A 55 -4.93 -4.75 1.91
CA GLY A 55 -6.27 -5.14 2.34
C GLY A 55 -6.83 -6.32 1.52
N GLY A 56 -6.62 -6.31 0.20
CA GLY A 56 -6.99 -7.43 -0.67
C GLY A 56 -6.22 -8.71 -0.35
N PHE A 57 -4.91 -8.61 -0.11
CA PHE A 57 -4.08 -9.75 0.30
C PHE A 57 -4.57 -10.37 1.61
N LEU A 58 -4.90 -9.55 2.62
CA LEU A 58 -5.45 -10.03 3.89
C LEU A 58 -6.79 -10.77 3.71
N ILE A 59 -7.65 -10.29 2.82
CA ILE A 59 -8.90 -10.98 2.48
C ILE A 59 -8.62 -12.33 1.81
N ILE A 60 -7.68 -12.39 0.86
CA ILE A 60 -7.30 -13.65 0.19
C ILE A 60 -6.74 -14.66 1.20
N VAL A 61 -5.86 -14.22 2.11
CA VAL A 61 -5.32 -15.07 3.18
C VAL A 61 -6.45 -15.57 4.08
N TYR A 62 -7.39 -14.70 4.47
CA TYR A 62 -8.55 -15.08 5.26
C TYR A 62 -9.41 -16.14 4.54
N MET A 63 -9.65 -15.98 3.24
CA MET A 63 -10.40 -16.96 2.44
C MET A 63 -9.70 -18.31 2.36
N PHE A 64 -8.37 -18.36 2.19
CA PHE A 64 -7.65 -19.64 2.19
C PHE A 64 -7.67 -20.33 3.55
N ILE A 65 -7.63 -19.58 4.66
CA ILE A 65 -7.81 -20.14 6.00
C ILE A 65 -9.22 -20.74 6.14
N LEU A 66 -10.27 -20.05 5.69
CA LEU A 66 -11.65 -20.55 5.73
C LEU A 66 -11.82 -21.86 4.93
N LEU A 67 -11.14 -21.97 3.81
CA LEU A 67 -11.17 -23.15 2.93
C LEU A 67 -10.19 -24.26 3.36
N ASN A 68 -9.47 -24.09 4.47
CA ASN A 68 -8.39 -24.98 4.92
C ASN A 68 -7.32 -25.25 3.84
N ILE A 69 -7.06 -24.28 2.97
CA ILE A 69 -6.02 -24.35 1.94
C ILE A 69 -4.68 -23.94 2.55
N ASN A 70 -3.61 -24.64 2.18
CA ASN A 70 -2.26 -24.30 2.65
C ASN A 70 -1.84 -22.90 2.16
N ILE A 71 -1.75 -21.94 3.08
CA ILE A 71 -1.43 -20.54 2.80
C ILE A 71 0.06 -20.27 2.57
N ARG A 72 0.94 -21.18 2.99
CA ARG A 72 2.40 -20.98 2.94
C ARG A 72 2.93 -20.57 1.56
N PRO A 73 2.60 -21.24 0.44
CA PRO A 73 3.09 -20.85 -0.88
C PRO A 73 2.65 -19.43 -1.28
N VAL A 74 1.44 -19.03 -0.91
CA VAL A 74 0.87 -17.71 -1.24
C VAL A 74 1.61 -16.60 -0.50
N ILE A 75 1.89 -16.81 0.78
CA ILE A 75 2.68 -15.87 1.59
C ILE A 75 4.10 -15.75 1.02
N ILE A 76 4.73 -16.86 0.64
CA ILE A 76 6.09 -16.85 0.08
C ILE A 76 6.12 -16.05 -1.24
N ILE A 77 5.19 -16.32 -2.16
CA ILE A 77 5.11 -15.59 -3.44
C ILE A 77 4.88 -14.09 -3.22
N PHE A 78 4.00 -13.73 -2.28
CA PHE A 78 3.77 -12.33 -1.94
C PHE A 78 5.02 -11.66 -1.36
N LEU A 79 5.71 -12.31 -0.42
CA LEU A 79 6.94 -11.78 0.18
C LEU A 79 8.06 -11.61 -0.87
N ILE A 80 8.24 -12.58 -1.77
CA ILE A 80 9.22 -12.47 -2.86
C ILE A 80 8.90 -11.26 -3.74
N SER A 81 7.63 -11.07 -4.09
CA SER A 81 7.18 -9.93 -4.91
C SER A 81 7.48 -8.59 -4.24
N VAL A 82 7.21 -8.48 -2.93
CA VAL A 82 7.50 -7.28 -2.14
C VAL A 82 9.01 -7.03 -2.04
N CYS A 83 9.81 -8.07 -1.81
CA CYS A 83 11.27 -7.95 -1.76
C CYS A 83 11.85 -7.47 -3.10
N LEU A 84 11.42 -8.07 -4.22
CA LEU A 84 11.85 -7.67 -5.57
C LEU A 84 11.46 -6.23 -5.88
N PHE A 85 10.21 -5.84 -5.58
CA PHE A 85 9.75 -4.47 -5.78
C PHE A 85 10.52 -3.46 -4.92
N SER A 86 10.80 -3.81 -3.68
CA SER A 86 11.56 -2.96 -2.75
C SER A 86 13.01 -2.80 -3.23
N ALA A 87 13.67 -3.88 -3.62
CA ALA A 87 15.02 -3.85 -4.18
C ALA A 87 15.08 -2.99 -5.46
N TYR A 88 14.12 -3.16 -6.37
CA TYR A 88 14.00 -2.34 -7.57
C TYR A 88 13.80 -0.86 -7.24
N SER A 89 12.94 -0.55 -6.26
CA SER A 89 12.65 0.83 -5.85
C SER A 89 13.90 1.50 -5.26
N ILE A 90 14.66 0.79 -4.42
CA ILE A 90 15.93 1.27 -3.87
C ILE A 90 16.95 1.50 -4.98
N TYR A 91 17.11 0.53 -5.91
CA TYR A 91 18.01 0.68 -7.05
C TYR A 91 17.66 1.90 -7.91
N ARG A 92 16.38 2.09 -8.23
CA ARG A 92 15.91 3.23 -9.01
C ARG A 92 16.18 4.56 -8.28
N TYR A 93 15.94 4.60 -6.98
CA TYR A 93 16.22 5.76 -6.15
C TYR A 93 17.73 6.10 -6.14
N LEU A 94 18.58 5.11 -5.84
CA LEU A 94 20.04 5.29 -5.85
C LEU A 94 20.57 5.74 -7.22
N LYS A 95 20.06 5.14 -8.31
CA LYS A 95 20.43 5.55 -9.67
C LYS A 95 20.05 7.00 -9.97
N HIS A 96 18.89 7.45 -9.48
CA HIS A 96 18.46 8.84 -9.62
C HIS A 96 19.35 9.78 -8.81
N PHE A 97 19.60 9.43 -7.54
CA PHE A 97 20.46 10.18 -6.62
C PHE A 97 21.86 10.37 -7.21
N ILE A 98 22.49 9.30 -7.71
CA ILE A 98 23.83 9.37 -8.33
C ILE A 98 23.83 10.26 -9.59
N LYS A 99 22.74 10.26 -10.37
CA LYS A 99 22.68 10.97 -11.65
C LYS A 99 22.36 12.47 -11.49
N TYR A 100 21.60 12.84 -10.46
CA TYR A 100 21.06 14.20 -10.30
C TYR A 100 21.49 14.91 -9.00
N GLY A 101 22.12 14.21 -8.05
CA GLY A 101 22.68 14.82 -6.84
C GLY A 101 21.68 15.24 -5.75
N GLU A 102 20.38 14.97 -5.95
CA GLU A 102 19.29 15.15 -4.97
C GLU A 102 18.72 13.82 -4.47
#